data_AF-A0A9D2G9V9-F1
#
_entry.id   AF-A0A9D2G9V9-F1
#
_cell.length_a   1.000
_cell.length_b   1.000
_cell.length_c   1.000
_cell.angle_alpha   90.00
_cell.angle_beta   90.00
_cell.angle_gamma   90.00
#
_symmetry.space_group_name_H-M   'P 1'
#
loop_
_entity.id
_entity.type
_entity.pdbx_description
1 polymer ?
#
loop_
_entity_poly.entity_id
_entity_poly.type
_entity_poly.pdbx_seq_one_letter_code
_entity_poly.pdbx_strand_id
1 'polypeptide(L)'
;MSEEYTRTELLIGREGMERLRNASVLVFGVGGVGSHCIEALARSGVGHLTIVDNDVVSVTNINRQSIALHSTVGRYKTEVMKEKIRDIDPEIKVNTYETFILSDNVAQVMTGDEDYIIDAVDTVTAKLSIVQTALEKGIPVISSMGTGNKLHPEMFEIDDISRTSVCPLCRVMRRELK
;
A
#
# COMPACT_ATOMS: atom_id res chain seq x y z
N MET A 1 -9.47 -14.57 -19.84
CA MET A 1 -9.10 -13.29 -19.21
C MET A 1 -10.31 -12.38 -19.31
N SER A 2 -10.67 -11.71 -18.21
CA SER A 2 -11.74 -10.73 -18.27
C SER A 2 -11.35 -9.57 -19.20
N GLU A 3 -12.33 -9.02 -19.91
CA GLU A 3 -12.15 -7.93 -20.87
C GLU A 3 -11.62 -6.64 -20.21
N GLU A 4 -11.82 -6.45 -18.89
CA GLU A 4 -11.38 -5.25 -18.17
C GLU A 4 -9.86 -5.00 -18.21
N TYR A 5 -9.06 -6.06 -18.40
CA TYR A 5 -7.59 -5.97 -18.35
C TYR A 5 -6.90 -5.92 -19.72
N THR A 6 -7.64 -5.94 -20.82
CA THR A 6 -7.05 -5.98 -22.18
C THR A 6 -6.10 -4.81 -22.43
N ARG A 7 -6.38 -3.62 -21.88
CA ARG A 7 -5.51 -2.44 -22.06
C ARG A 7 -4.21 -2.53 -21.27
N THR A 8 -4.25 -3.12 -20.08
CA THR A 8 -3.04 -3.42 -19.30
C THR A 8 -2.21 -4.50 -19.98
N GLU A 9 -2.85 -5.55 -20.51
CA GLU A 9 -2.18 -6.62 -21.25
C GLU A 9 -1.42 -6.10 -22.48
N LEU A 10 -1.99 -5.15 -23.23
CA LEU A 10 -1.31 -4.53 -24.37
C LEU A 10 -0.04 -3.78 -23.97
N LEU A 11 0.07 -3.31 -22.73
CA LEU A 11 1.21 -2.56 -22.22
C LEU A 11 2.32 -3.48 -21.70
N ILE A 12 1.97 -4.51 -20.92
CA ILE A 12 2.94 -5.36 -20.21
C ILE A 12 3.04 -6.80 -20.76
N GLY A 13 2.26 -7.11 -21.79
CA GLY A 13 2.15 -8.44 -22.38
C GLY A 13 1.35 -9.42 -21.51
N ARG A 14 1.00 -10.55 -22.13
CA ARG A 14 0.28 -11.64 -21.46
C ARG A 14 1.03 -12.21 -20.27
N GLU A 15 2.34 -12.37 -20.38
CA GLU A 15 3.20 -12.86 -19.29
C GLU A 15 3.18 -11.90 -18.09
N GLY A 16 3.26 -10.58 -18.32
CA GLY A 16 3.16 -9.59 -17.27
C GLY A 16 1.81 -9.64 -16.54
N MET A 17 0.72 -9.81 -17.30
CA MET A 17 -0.61 -9.98 -16.72
C MET A 17 -0.75 -11.26 -15.90
N GLU A 18 -0.21 -12.38 -16.38
CA GLU A 18 -0.23 -13.64 -15.64
C GLU A 18 0.58 -13.54 -14.34
N ARG A 19 1.72 -12.85 -14.38
CA ARG A 19 2.50 -12.55 -13.17
C ARG A 19 1.71 -11.72 -12.17
N LEU A 20 1.03 -10.66 -12.59
CA LEU A 20 0.19 -9.84 -11.70
C LEU A 20 -0.98 -10.65 -11.11
N ARG A 21 -1.67 -11.46 -11.92
CA ARG A 21 -2.77 -12.31 -11.45
C ARG A 21 -2.34 -13.32 -10.39
N ASN A 22 -1.11 -13.80 -10.45
CA ASN A 22 -0.57 -14.73 -9.46
C ASN A 22 0.09 -14.02 -8.27
N ALA A 23 0.36 -12.71 -8.38
CA ALA A 23 1.07 -11.97 -7.36
C ALA A 23 0.25 -11.78 -6.07
N SER A 24 0.96 -11.79 -4.94
CA SER A 24 0.48 -11.44 -3.61
C SER A 24 1.18 -10.18 -3.11
N VAL A 25 0.40 -9.11 -2.90
CA VAL A 25 0.93 -7.82 -2.43
C VAL A 25 0.32 -7.44 -1.09
N LEU A 26 1.19 -7.18 -0.11
CA LEU A 26 0.82 -6.71 1.21
C LEU A 26 1.01 -5.18 1.31
N VAL A 27 -0.06 -4.48 1.66
CA VAL A 27 -0.06 -3.01 1.78
C VAL A 27 -0.38 -2.61 3.21
N PHE A 28 0.55 -1.87 3.82
CA PHE A 28 0.37 -1.25 5.12
C PHE A 28 -0.10 0.20 4.97
N GLY A 29 -1.26 0.52 5.52
CA GLY A 29 -1.88 1.84 5.48
C GLY A 29 -2.81 2.04 4.29
N VAL A 30 -4.03 2.47 4.56
CA VAL A 30 -5.08 2.87 3.60
C VAL A 30 -5.25 4.40 3.65
N GLY A 31 -4.13 5.11 3.82
CA GLY A 31 -4.06 6.55 3.94
C GLY A 31 -4.07 7.29 2.59
N GLY A 32 -3.54 8.51 2.57
CA GLY A 32 -3.52 9.36 1.38
C GLY A 32 -2.64 8.85 0.24
N VAL A 33 -1.72 7.92 0.50
CA VAL A 33 -0.93 7.24 -0.53
C VAL A 33 -1.46 5.83 -0.76
N GLY A 34 -1.56 5.04 0.32
CA GLY A 34 -1.96 3.65 0.26
C GLY A 34 -3.32 3.42 -0.40
N SER A 35 -4.32 4.28 -0.14
CA SER A 35 -5.65 4.11 -0.75
C SER A 35 -5.65 4.21 -2.28
N HIS A 36 -4.83 5.09 -2.87
CA HIS A 36 -4.69 5.18 -4.33
C HIS A 36 -3.82 4.06 -4.88
N CYS A 37 -2.78 3.67 -4.15
CA CYS A 37 -1.90 2.57 -4.53
C CYS A 37 -2.67 1.24 -4.61
N ILE A 38 -3.45 0.90 -3.58
CA ILE A 38 -4.27 -0.31 -3.54
C ILE A 38 -5.28 -0.32 -4.70
N GLU A 39 -5.95 0.81 -4.96
CA GLU A 39 -6.87 0.92 -6.08
C GLU A 39 -6.17 0.72 -7.43
N ALA A 40 -4.97 1.30 -7.60
CA ALA A 40 -4.18 1.10 -8.81
C ALA A 40 -3.79 -0.38 -9.00
N LEU A 41 -3.35 -1.06 -7.94
CA LEU A 41 -3.01 -2.49 -7.97
C LEU A 41 -4.21 -3.35 -8.38
N ALA A 42 -5.39 -3.09 -7.81
CA ALA A 42 -6.61 -3.79 -8.17
C ALA A 42 -6.99 -3.57 -9.65
N ARG A 43 -6.91 -2.31 -10.13
CA ARG A 43 -7.15 -1.97 -11.54
C ARG A 43 -6.09 -2.50 -12.49
N SER A 44 -4.90 -2.86 -11.99
CA SER A 44 -3.84 -3.52 -12.77
C SER A 44 -3.97 -5.04 -12.82
N GLY A 45 -4.85 -5.64 -12.00
CA GLY A 45 -5.11 -7.09 -12.02
C GLY A 45 -4.20 -7.90 -11.10
N VAL A 46 -3.74 -7.31 -9.99
CA VAL A 46 -3.10 -8.07 -8.90
C VAL A 46 -4.10 -9.05 -8.31
N GLY A 47 -3.76 -10.34 -8.23
CA GLY A 47 -4.72 -11.37 -7.83
C GLY A 47 -4.94 -11.51 -6.32
N HIS A 48 -3.95 -11.15 -5.50
CA HIS A 48 -4.04 -11.24 -4.04
C HIS A 48 -3.57 -9.94 -3.39
N LEU A 49 -4.44 -9.36 -2.56
CA LEU A 49 -4.16 -8.14 -1.80
C LEU A 49 -4.40 -8.40 -0.32
N THR A 50 -3.38 -8.13 0.49
CA THR A 50 -3.53 -8.05 1.94
C THR A 50 -3.40 -6.60 2.37
N ILE A 51 -4.38 -6.10 3.13
CA ILE A 51 -4.51 -4.68 3.46
C ILE A 51 -4.56 -4.52 4.98
N VAL A 52 -3.71 -3.66 5.52
CA VAL A 52 -3.57 -3.46 6.96
C VAL A 52 -3.75 -1.99 7.32
N ASP A 53 -4.78 -1.65 8.09
CA ASP A 53 -4.99 -0.32 8.65
C ASP A 53 -6.02 -0.41 9.78
N ASN A 54 -5.81 0.32 10.88
CA ASN A 54 -6.67 0.27 12.06
C ASN A 54 -7.73 1.39 12.10
N ASP A 55 -7.60 2.39 11.22
CA ASP A 55 -8.43 3.58 11.28
C ASP A 55 -9.79 3.39 10.60
N VAL A 56 -10.71 4.27 11.00
CA VAL A 56 -11.94 4.53 10.27
C VAL A 56 -11.82 5.76 9.37
N VAL A 57 -12.68 5.85 8.37
CA VAL A 57 -12.78 7.04 7.50
C VAL A 57 -13.23 8.24 8.32
N SER A 58 -12.46 9.32 8.27
CA SER A 58 -12.83 10.63 8.83
C SER A 58 -13.20 11.62 7.73
N VAL A 59 -14.06 12.60 8.04
CA VAL A 59 -14.39 13.72 7.13
C VAL A 59 -13.12 14.45 6.65
N THR A 60 -12.11 14.57 7.52
CA THR A 60 -10.84 15.24 7.18
C THR A 60 -9.96 14.43 6.22
N ASN A 61 -10.37 13.22 5.84
CA ASN A 61 -9.67 12.37 4.88
C ASN A 61 -10.13 12.60 3.43
N ILE A 62 -11.31 13.20 3.23
CA ILE A 62 -11.96 13.39 1.91
C ILE A 62 -11.03 14.11 0.92
N ASN A 63 -10.15 14.99 1.39
CA ASN A 63 -9.26 15.75 0.53
C ASN A 63 -8.17 14.91 -0.17
N ARG A 64 -7.92 13.67 0.27
CA ARG A 64 -6.73 12.92 -0.18
C ARG A 64 -6.84 11.40 -0.22
N GLN A 65 -7.87 10.78 0.36
CA GLN A 65 -7.99 9.32 0.41
C GLN A 65 -9.06 8.84 -0.58
N SER A 66 -8.75 7.86 -1.43
CA SER A 66 -9.64 7.39 -2.50
C SER A 66 -10.93 6.73 -2.00
N ILE A 67 -10.96 6.34 -0.73
CA ILE A 67 -12.09 5.69 -0.05
C ILE A 67 -12.88 6.64 0.86
N ALA A 68 -12.44 7.90 1.01
CA ALA A 68 -13.08 8.86 1.88
C ALA A 68 -14.17 9.65 1.14
N LEU A 69 -15.42 9.22 1.34
CA LEU A 69 -16.63 9.85 0.82
C LEU A 69 -17.55 10.17 2.00
N HIS A 70 -18.48 11.11 1.84
CA HIS A 70 -19.47 11.39 2.90
C HIS A 70 -20.26 10.13 3.31
N SER A 71 -20.49 9.20 2.38
CA SER A 71 -21.18 7.93 2.62
C SER A 71 -20.34 6.88 3.37
N THR A 72 -19.02 7.06 3.47
CA THR A 72 -18.12 6.07 4.07
C THR A 72 -17.55 6.49 5.42
N VAL A 73 -17.83 7.73 5.86
CA VAL A 73 -17.39 8.26 7.17
C VAL A 73 -17.82 7.33 8.31
N GLY A 74 -16.89 7.02 9.22
CA GLY A 74 -17.11 6.15 10.37
C GLY A 74 -16.93 4.66 10.10
N ARG A 75 -16.71 4.25 8.84
CA ARG A 75 -16.43 2.85 8.47
C ARG A 75 -14.93 2.58 8.49
N TYR A 76 -14.52 1.35 8.79
CA TYR A 76 -13.11 0.94 8.68
C TYR A 76 -12.59 1.15 7.25
N LYS A 77 -11.40 1.74 7.13
CA LYS A 77 -10.81 2.03 5.82
C LYS A 77 -10.53 0.76 5.02
N THR A 78 -10.08 -0.30 5.69
CA THR A 78 -9.85 -1.65 5.14
C THR A 78 -11.12 -2.21 4.51
N GLU A 79 -12.24 -2.19 5.23
CA GLU A 79 -13.51 -2.73 4.75
C GLU A 79 -14.08 -1.93 3.57
N VAL A 80 -14.01 -0.59 3.61
CA VAL A 80 -14.42 0.24 2.47
C VAL A 80 -13.55 -0.03 1.24
N MET A 81 -12.24 -0.20 1.44
CA MET A 81 -11.33 -0.55 0.35
C MET A 81 -11.62 -1.95 -0.22
N LYS A 82 -11.90 -2.94 0.63
CA LYS A 82 -12.27 -4.29 0.22
C LYS A 82 -13.53 -4.31 -0.62
N GLU A 83 -14.57 -3.57 -0.23
CA GLU A 83 -15.79 -3.41 -1.03
C GLU A 83 -15.48 -2.77 -2.39
N LYS A 84 -14.66 -1.71 -2.40
CA LYS A 84 -14.25 -1.04 -3.63
C LYS A 84 -13.46 -1.96 -4.57
N ILE A 85 -12.57 -2.81 -4.05
CA ILE A 85 -11.84 -3.79 -4.85
C ILE A 85 -12.78 -4.83 -5.44
N ARG A 86 -13.75 -5.34 -4.67
CA ARG A 86 -14.72 -6.32 -5.16
C ARG A 86 -15.59 -5.78 -6.28
N ASP A 87 -15.85 -4.48 -6.30
CA ASP A 87 -16.54 -3.78 -7.38
C ASP A 87 -15.63 -3.56 -8.61
N ILE A 88 -14.31 -3.44 -8.41
CA ILE A 88 -13.32 -3.36 -9.49
C ILE A 88 -13.11 -4.71 -10.17
N ASP A 89 -12.85 -5.76 -9.39
CA ASP A 89 -12.71 -7.14 -9.84
C ASP A 89 -13.04 -8.12 -8.70
N PRO A 90 -14.13 -8.91 -8.81
CA PRO A 90 -14.53 -9.87 -7.79
C PRO A 90 -13.63 -11.11 -7.71
N GLU A 91 -12.74 -11.35 -8.68
CA GLU A 91 -11.77 -12.46 -8.67
C GLU A 91 -10.57 -12.17 -7.74
N ILE A 92 -10.29 -10.90 -7.42
CA ILE A 92 -9.19 -10.52 -6.53
C ILE A 92 -9.48 -11.01 -5.11
N LYS A 93 -8.54 -11.78 -4.55
CA LYS A 93 -8.62 -12.22 -3.16
C LYS A 93 -8.12 -11.12 -2.26
N VAL A 94 -8.98 -10.64 -1.37
CA VAL A 94 -8.66 -9.54 -0.45
C VAL A 94 -8.74 -10.00 1.00
N ASN A 95 -7.62 -9.92 1.70
CA ASN A 95 -7.53 -10.09 3.16
C ASN A 95 -7.37 -8.72 3.82
N THR A 96 -8.08 -8.49 4.91
CA THR A 96 -8.05 -7.24 5.66
C THR A 96 -7.64 -7.51 7.11
N TYR A 97 -6.85 -6.60 7.67
CA TYR A 97 -6.45 -6.61 9.07
C TYR A 97 -6.65 -5.22 9.68
N GLU A 98 -7.63 -5.09 10.57
CA GLU A 98 -7.89 -3.89 11.36
C GLU A 98 -6.94 -3.85 12.57
N THR A 99 -5.64 -3.70 12.29
CA THR A 99 -4.60 -3.69 13.33
C THR A 99 -3.59 -2.58 13.11
N PHE A 100 -3.10 -2.03 14.22
CA PHE A 100 -2.00 -1.07 14.21
C PHE A 100 -0.68 -1.82 14.25
N ILE A 101 0.24 -1.51 13.32
CA ILE A 101 1.51 -2.21 13.24
C ILE A 101 2.50 -1.70 14.28
N LEU A 102 3.01 -2.65 15.05
CA LEU A 102 4.06 -2.50 16.04
C LEU A 102 5.16 -3.54 15.78
N SER A 103 6.29 -3.36 16.43
CA SER A 103 7.45 -4.24 16.27
C SER A 103 7.18 -5.70 16.65
N ASP A 104 6.21 -5.97 17.52
CA ASP A 104 5.88 -7.30 18.04
C ASP A 104 4.82 -8.05 17.23
N ASN A 105 4.05 -7.36 16.38
CA ASN A 105 2.95 -7.97 15.62
C ASN A 105 3.19 -8.02 14.10
N VAL A 106 4.15 -7.26 13.57
CA VAL A 106 4.41 -7.18 12.12
C VAL A 106 4.71 -8.55 11.49
N ALA A 107 5.45 -9.40 12.21
CA ALA A 107 5.80 -10.75 11.77
C ALA A 107 4.60 -11.71 11.72
N GLN A 108 3.51 -11.40 12.41
CA GLN A 108 2.26 -12.18 12.38
C GLN A 108 1.43 -11.86 11.14
N VAL A 109 1.59 -10.65 10.60
CA VAL A 109 0.89 -10.19 9.40
C VAL A 109 1.67 -10.53 8.13
N MET A 110 3.00 -10.52 8.19
CA MET A 110 3.88 -10.90 7.10
C MET A 110 4.14 -12.41 7.11
N THR A 111 3.42 -13.18 6.28
CA THR A 111 3.53 -14.65 6.31
C THR A 111 4.84 -15.13 5.72
N GLY A 112 5.42 -14.39 4.77
CA GLY A 112 6.57 -14.83 3.98
C GLY A 112 6.21 -15.22 2.54
N ASP A 113 4.92 -15.30 2.23
CA ASP A 113 4.40 -15.72 0.93
C ASP A 113 4.08 -14.52 0.02
N GLU A 114 4.35 -13.29 0.48
CA GLU A 114 4.14 -12.08 -0.29
C GLU A 114 5.24 -11.87 -1.33
N ASP A 115 4.85 -11.54 -2.57
CA ASP A 115 5.81 -11.20 -3.63
C ASP A 115 6.33 -9.76 -3.48
N TYR A 116 5.56 -8.89 -2.82
CA TYR A 116 5.90 -7.48 -2.67
C TYR A 116 5.20 -6.84 -1.46
N ILE A 117 5.90 -5.90 -0.82
CA ILE A 117 5.37 -5.10 0.29
C ILE A 117 5.34 -3.63 -0.07
N ILE A 118 4.24 -2.97 0.27
CA ILE A 118 4.07 -1.53 0.14
C ILE A 118 3.83 -0.93 1.52
N ASP A 119 4.78 -0.12 1.97
CA ASP A 119 4.66 0.63 3.22
C ASP A 119 4.11 2.05 2.95
N ALA A 120 2.87 2.27 3.36
CA ALA A 120 2.18 3.56 3.33
C ALA A 120 1.67 4.03 4.69
N VAL A 121 2.28 3.56 5.79
CA VAL A 121 2.01 4.10 7.14
C VAL A 121 2.71 5.44 7.32
N ASP A 122 2.38 6.19 8.36
CA ASP A 122 2.95 7.52 8.64
C ASP A 122 3.82 7.55 9.92
N THR A 123 3.80 6.48 10.70
CA THR A 123 4.55 6.38 11.96
C THR A 123 5.92 5.76 11.74
N VAL A 124 6.98 6.47 12.18
CA VAL A 124 8.39 6.07 11.98
C VAL A 124 8.68 4.66 12.49
N THR A 125 8.25 4.35 13.72
CA THR A 125 8.51 3.04 14.35
C THR A 125 7.92 1.90 13.54
N ALA A 126 6.68 2.03 13.09
CA ALA A 126 6.03 1.05 12.23
C ALA A 126 6.78 0.86 10.90
N LYS A 127 7.19 1.96 10.24
CA LYS A 127 8.00 1.87 9.01
C LYS A 127 9.31 1.11 9.20
N LEU A 128 10.02 1.39 10.29
CA LEU A 128 11.28 0.70 10.61
C LEU A 128 11.04 -0.79 10.79
N SER A 129 10.02 -1.17 11.57
CA SER A 129 9.66 -2.58 11.78
C SER A 129 9.28 -3.29 10.48
N ILE A 130 8.45 -2.66 9.63
CA ILE A 130 8.06 -3.22 8.33
C ILE A 130 9.29 -3.47 7.45
N VAL A 131 10.17 -2.48 7.30
CA VAL A 131 11.36 -2.59 6.44
C VAL A 131 12.33 -3.64 7.00
N GLN A 132 12.57 -3.66 8.31
CA GLN A 132 13.45 -4.66 8.94
C GLN A 132 12.91 -6.08 8.73
N THR A 133 11.63 -6.32 9.01
CA THR A 133 11.02 -7.65 8.82
C THR A 133 10.96 -8.06 7.35
N ALA A 134 10.74 -7.12 6.42
CA ALA A 134 10.79 -7.39 4.98
C ALA A 134 12.20 -7.85 4.54
N LEU A 135 13.24 -7.16 5.01
CA LEU A 135 14.63 -7.51 4.75
C LEU A 135 15.00 -8.88 5.35
N GLU A 136 14.59 -9.16 6.59
CA GLU A 136 14.81 -10.45 7.25
C GLU A 136 14.16 -11.61 6.50
N LYS A 137 12.97 -11.40 5.93
CA LYS A 137 12.25 -12.39 5.12
C LYS A 137 12.68 -12.42 3.66
N GLY A 138 13.51 -11.49 3.20
CA GLY A 138 13.95 -11.39 1.81
C GLY A 138 12.85 -10.94 0.84
N ILE A 139 11.83 -10.24 1.33
CA ILE A 139 10.70 -9.77 0.53
C ILE A 139 10.98 -8.34 0.03
N PRO A 140 10.83 -8.06 -1.28
CA PRO A 140 10.96 -6.71 -1.80
C PRO A 140 9.97 -5.74 -1.15
N VAL A 141 10.44 -4.58 -0.73
CA VAL A 141 9.62 -3.53 -0.10
C VAL A 141 9.85 -2.18 -0.76
N ILE A 142 8.76 -1.43 -0.97
CA ILE A 142 8.81 0.00 -1.26
C ILE A 142 8.06 0.78 -0.17
N SER A 143 8.68 1.85 0.31
CA SER A 143 8.06 2.71 1.32
C SER A 143 7.73 4.06 0.71
N SER A 144 6.47 4.48 0.85
CA SER A 144 6.09 5.88 0.64
C SER A 144 6.51 6.73 1.84
N MET A 145 6.91 7.96 1.54
CA MET A 145 7.47 8.89 2.51
C MET A 145 6.51 10.06 2.76
N GLY A 146 6.99 11.16 3.34
CA GLY A 146 6.15 12.32 3.62
C GLY A 146 5.69 13.03 2.34
N THR A 147 4.40 12.87 2.00
CA THR A 147 3.75 13.53 0.85
C THR A 147 2.97 14.80 1.22
N GLY A 148 2.80 15.08 2.51
CA GLY A 148 2.14 16.28 3.00
C GLY A 148 2.87 17.57 2.61
N ASN A 149 2.12 18.64 2.35
CA ASN A 149 2.62 19.97 1.98
C ASN A 149 3.51 19.99 0.72
N LYS A 150 3.24 19.10 -0.25
CA LYS A 150 3.88 19.07 -1.56
C LYS A 150 2.85 19.43 -2.64
N LEU A 151 3.23 20.28 -3.59
CA LEU A 151 2.35 20.75 -4.68
C LEU A 151 2.81 20.33 -6.08
N HIS A 152 4.03 19.78 -6.18
CA HIS A 152 4.69 19.42 -7.43
C HIS A 152 4.81 17.90 -7.56
N PRO A 153 3.79 17.20 -8.07
CA PRO A 153 3.82 15.74 -8.20
C PRO A 153 4.92 15.24 -9.17
N GLU A 154 5.34 16.07 -10.12
CA GLU A 154 6.41 15.79 -11.08
C GLU A 154 7.80 15.66 -10.44
N MET A 155 7.94 16.11 -9.19
CA MET A 155 9.20 16.07 -8.44
C MET A 155 9.34 14.82 -7.57
N PHE A 156 8.38 13.89 -7.60
CA PHE A 156 8.52 12.62 -6.89
C PHE A 156 9.54 11.71 -7.59
N GLU A 157 10.44 11.14 -6.79
CA GLU A 157 11.49 10.24 -7.24
C GLU A 157 11.47 8.95 -6.41
N ILE A 158 11.87 7.85 -7.03
CA ILE A 158 12.10 6.57 -6.35
C ILE A 158 13.61 6.43 -6.17
N ASP A 159 14.06 6.39 -4.92
CA ASP A 159 15.47 6.20 -4.63
C ASP A 159 15.68 5.51 -3.27
N ASP A 160 16.91 5.05 -3.05
CA ASP A 160 17.34 4.49 -1.77
C ASP A 160 17.21 5.51 -0.63
N ILE A 161 16.81 5.04 0.55
CA ILE A 161 16.54 5.91 1.72
C ILE A 161 17.73 6.80 2.08
N SER A 162 18.97 6.34 1.86
CA SER A 162 20.21 7.08 2.12
C SER A 162 20.39 8.31 1.23
N ARG A 163 19.80 8.30 0.02
CA ARG A 163 19.91 9.37 -0.99
C ARG A 163 18.76 10.36 -0.96
N THR A 164 17.66 10.04 -0.25
CA THR A 164 16.49 10.92 -0.17
C THR A 164 16.79 12.28 0.49
N SER A 165 16.25 13.34 -0.08
CA SER A 165 16.37 14.73 0.40
C SER A 165 15.00 15.32 0.75
N VAL A 166 14.98 16.54 1.31
CA VAL A 166 13.78 17.39 1.55
C VAL A 166 12.60 16.80 2.36
N CYS A 167 12.68 15.53 2.78
CA CYS A 167 11.64 14.81 3.50
C CYS A 167 12.02 14.63 4.97
N PRO A 168 11.31 15.28 5.91
CA PRO A 168 11.55 15.12 7.34
C PRO A 168 11.40 13.67 7.82
N LEU A 169 10.42 12.94 7.29
CA LEU A 169 10.21 11.52 7.63
C LEU A 169 11.43 10.67 7.25
N CYS A 170 11.95 10.82 6.02
CA CYS A 170 13.17 10.14 5.61
C CYS A 170 14.37 10.51 6.49
N ARG A 171 14.49 11.80 6.86
CA ARG A 171 15.58 12.27 7.73
C ARG A 171 15.55 11.59 9.09
N VAL A 172 14.37 11.39 9.68
CA VAL A 172 14.21 10.67 10.95
C VAL A 172 14.52 9.19 10.75
N MET A 173 13.94 8.53 9.75
CA MET A 173 14.23 7.11 9.48
C MET A 173 15.74 6.84 9.29
N ARG A 174 16.44 7.67 8.51
CA ARG A 174 17.90 7.55 8.36
C ARG A 174 18.69 7.71 9.66
N ARG A 175 18.16 8.45 10.64
CA ARG A 175 18.80 8.62 11.94
C ARG A 175 18.62 7.38 12.80
N GLU A 176 17.42 6.80 12.78
CA GLU A 176 17.07 5.60 13.56
C GLU A 176 17.66 4.30 12.96
N LEU A 177 18.00 4.31 11.67
CA LEU A 177 18.65 3.17 10.98
C LEU A 177 20.19 3.17 11.10
N LYS A 178 20.80 4.15 11.77
CA LYS A 178 22.24 4.20 12.03
C LYS A 178 22.59 3.44 13.30
#